data_AF-R7S5X1-F1
#
_entry.id   AF-R7S5X1-F1
#
_cell.length_a   1.000
_cell.length_b   1.000
_cell.length_c   1.000
_cell.angle_alpha   90.00
_cell.angle_beta   90.00
_cell.angle_gamma   90.00
#
_symmetry.space_group_name_H-M   'P 1'
#
loop_
_entity.id
_entity.type
_entity.pdbx_description
1 polymer ?
#
loop_
_entity_poly.entity_id
_entity_poly.type
_entity_poly.pdbx_seq_one_letter_code
_entity_poly.pdbx_strand_id
1 'polypeptide(L)' 'YSPLRHRALIALRCASSHRSFNSVLDADYRAKVEMLRPGTVLPSPLTILRDTVAIYE' A
#
# COMPACT_ATOMS: atom_id res chain seq x y z
N TYR A 1 8.30 -1.30 -12.49
CA TYR A 1 7.64 -1.42 -11.18
C TYR A 1 8.71 -1.61 -10.12
N SER A 2 8.63 -0.85 -9.03
CA SER A 2 9.49 -1.03 -7.86
C SER A 2 8.59 -1.33 -6.66
N PRO A 3 8.71 -2.53 -6.05
CA PRO A 3 7.92 -2.90 -4.87
C PRO A 3 8.10 -1.91 -3.71
N LEU A 4 9.33 -1.43 -3.49
CA LEU A 4 9.65 -0.47 -2.43
C LEU A 4 8.97 0.88 -2.68
N ARG A 5 9.03 1.39 -3.92
CA ARG A 5 8.36 2.64 -4.27
C ARG A 5 6.83 2.51 -4.17
N HIS A 6 6.27 1.38 -4.58
CA HIS A 6 4.85 1.11 -4.46
C HIS A 6 4.41 1.12 -2.99
N ARG A 7 5.15 0.44 -2.11
CA ARG A 7 4.90 0.43 -0.66
C ARG A 7 4.96 1.83 -0.05
N ALA A 8 5.99 2.60 -0.36
CA ALA A 8 6.13 3.97 0.14
C ALA A 8 4.93 4.85 -0.27
N LEU A 9 4.44 4.72 -1.52
CA LEU A 9 3.26 5.46 -1.98
C LEU A 9 1.98 5.06 -1.22
N ILE A 10 1.81 3.77 -0.90
CA ILE A 10 0.68 3.33 -0.08
C ILE A 10 0.79 3.89 1.34
N ALA A 11 1.97 3.80 1.97
CA ALA A 11 2.21 4.31 3.32
C ALA A 11 1.90 5.81 3.40
N LEU A 12 2.43 6.60 2.44
CA LEU A 12 2.13 8.03 2.32
C LEU A 12 0.64 8.29 2.16
N ARG A 13 -0.05 7.54 1.29
CA ARG A 13 -1.51 7.67 1.10
C ARG A 13 -2.29 7.36 2.37
N CYS A 14 -1.90 6.33 3.12
CA CYS A 14 -2.54 5.98 4.39
C CYS A 14 -2.38 7.12 5.41
N ALA A 15 -1.16 7.66 5.54
CA ALA A 15 -0.88 8.77 6.44
C ALA A 15 -1.60 10.07 6.02
N SER A 16 -1.51 10.46 4.75
CA SER A 16 -2.05 11.74 4.26
C SER A 16 -3.57 11.81 4.25
N SER A 17 -4.24 10.68 4.07
CA SER A 17 -5.70 10.62 3.94
C SER A 17 -6.38 9.93 5.12
N HIS A 18 -5.65 9.70 6.22
CA HIS A 18 -6.12 8.94 7.39
C HIS A 18 -6.81 7.61 7.02
N ARG A 19 -6.29 6.93 5.99
CA ARG A 19 -6.86 5.67 5.50
C ARG A 19 -6.26 4.51 6.27
N SER A 20 -7.10 3.55 6.64
CA SER A 20 -6.66 2.31 7.26
C SER A 20 -5.64 1.56 6.38
N PHE A 21 -4.62 0.98 7.00
CA PHE A 21 -3.66 0.10 6.34
C PHE A 21 -4.34 -1.15 5.75
N ASN A 22 -5.50 -1.55 6.28
CA ASN A 22 -6.31 -2.64 5.72
C ASN A 22 -6.92 -2.30 4.35
N SER A 23 -6.82 -1.04 3.90
CA SER A 23 -7.30 -0.64 2.56
C SER A 23 -6.63 -1.39 1.41
N VAL A 24 -5.48 -2.04 1.63
CA VAL A 24 -4.85 -2.91 0.63
C VAL A 24 -5.45 -4.30 0.51
N LEU A 25 -6.25 -4.72 1.49
CA LEU A 25 -7.00 -5.98 1.48
C LEU A 25 -8.36 -5.84 0.81
N ASP A 26 -8.77 -4.61 0.52
CA ASP A 26 -10.02 -4.31 -0.15
C ASP A 26 -10.06 -4.95 -1.55
N ALA A 27 -11.20 -5.57 -1.88
CA ALA A 27 -11.36 -6.31 -3.12
C ALA A 27 -11.27 -5.40 -4.34
N ASP A 28 -11.85 -4.20 -4.28
CA ASP A 28 -11.83 -3.23 -5.38
C ASP A 28 -10.44 -2.62 -5.56
N TYR A 29 -9.73 -2.35 -4.46
CA TYR A 29 -8.33 -1.95 -4.53
C TYR A 29 -7.46 -3.01 -5.21
N ARG A 30 -7.63 -4.28 -4.81
CA ARG A 30 -6.89 -5.40 -5.42
C ARG A 30 -7.24 -5.59 -6.89
N ALA A 31 -8.53 -5.53 -7.24
CA ALA A 31 -8.99 -5.62 -8.62
C ALA A 31 -8.41 -4.48 -9.48
N LYS A 32 -8.39 -3.25 -8.96
CA LYS A 32 -7.78 -2.10 -9.64
C LYS A 32 -6.28 -2.30 -9.88
N VAL A 33 -5.55 -2.78 -8.89
CA VAL A 33 -4.10 -3.02 -9.03
C VAL A 33 -3.83 -4.13 -10.03
N GLU A 34 -4.60 -5.21 -10.00
CA GLU A 34 -4.51 -6.30 -10.97
C GLU A 34 -4.83 -5.83 -12.40
N MET A 35 -5.88 -5.04 -12.59
CA MET A 35 -6.26 -4.48 -13.88
C MET A 35 -5.18 -3.57 -14.46
N LEU A 36 -4.59 -2.69 -13.64
CA LEU A 36 -3.56 -1.75 -14.09
C LEU A 36 -2.22 -2.45 -14.33
N ARG A 37 -1.90 -3.45 -13.52
CA ARG A 37 -0.64 -4.20 -13.63
C ARG A 37 -0.80 -5.61 -13.05
N PRO A 38 -1.13 -6.59 -13.91
CA PRO A 38 -1.34 -7.97 -13.49
C PRO A 38 -0.13 -8.58 -12.76
N GLY A 39 -0.42 -9.43 -11.76
CA GLY A 39 0.61 -10.10 -10.97
C GLY A 39 1.36 -9.19 -9.99
N THR A 40 0.83 -7.99 -9.70
CA THR A 40 1.42 -7.10 -8.70
C THR A 40 1.17 -7.64 -7.28
N VAL A 41 2.24 -7.95 -6.56
CA VAL A 41 2.17 -8.40 -5.17
C VAL A 41 1.90 -7.21 -4.26
N LEU A 42 0.74 -7.22 -3.61
CA LEU A 42 0.37 -6.22 -2.62
C LEU A 42 1.06 -6.47 -1.28
N PRO A 43 1.53 -5.41 -0.59
CA PRO A 43 2.10 -5.55 0.74
C PRO A 43 1.03 -5.88 1.78
N SER A 44 1.44 -6.49 2.89
CA SER A 44 0.55 -6.69 4.04
C SER A 44 0.30 -5.37 4.79
N PRO A 45 -0.84 -5.21 5.49
CA PRO A 45 -1.09 -4.05 6.35
C PRO A 45 0.02 -3.77 7.36
N LEU A 46 0.59 -4.84 7.94
CA LEU A 46 1.70 -4.75 8.89
C LEU A 46 2.96 -4.17 8.24
N THR A 47 3.23 -4.54 7.00
CA THR A 47 4.35 -3.99 6.22
C THR A 47 4.19 -2.49 6.02
N ILE A 48 2.97 -2.04 5.68
CA ILE A 48 2.68 -0.61 5.46
C ILE A 48 2.79 0.18 6.77
N LEU A 49 2.32 -0.38 7.89
CA LEU A 49 2.49 0.24 9.21
C LEU A 49 3.98 0.50 9.50
N ARG A 50 4.83 -0.53 9.33
CA ARG A 50 6.29 -0.40 9.54
C ARG A 50 6.91 0.65 8.62
N ASP A 51 6.50 0.66 7.35
CA ASP A 51 6.98 1.66 6.38
C ASP A 51 6.54 3.07 6.74
N THR A 52 5.32 3.22 7.27
CA THR A 52 4.80 4.52 7.69
C THR A 52 5.60 5.04 8.89
N VAL A 53 5.84 4.20 9.90
CA VAL A 53 6.69 4.55 11.05
C VAL A 53 8.09 4.98 10.57
N ALA A 54 8.73 4.20 9.70
CA ALA A 54 10.06 4.52 9.17
C ALA A 54 10.14 5.78 8.28
N ILE A 55 9.01 6.32 7.80
CA ILE A 55 8.97 7.58 7.03
C ILE A 55 8.89 8.80 7.96
N TYR A 56 8.28 8.65 9.14
CA TYR A 56 7.99 9.75 10.06
C TYR A 56 8.83 9.74 11.35
N GLU A 57 9.57 8.66 11.62
CA GLU A 57 10.69 8.62 12.57
C GLU A 57 12.00 9.05 11.91
#